data_AF-A0A250FUM0-F1
#
_entry.id   AF-A0A250FUM0-F1
#
_cell.length_a   1.000
_cell.length_b   1.000
_cell.length_c   1.000
_cell.angle_alpha   90.00
_cell.angle_beta   90.00
_cell.angle_gamma   90.00
#
_symmetry.space_group_name_H-M   'P 1'
#
loop_
_entity.id
_entity.type
_entity.pdbx_description
1 polymer ?
#
loop_
_entity_poly.entity_id
_entity_poly.type
_entity_poly.pdbx_seq_one_letter_code
_entity_poly.pdbx_strand_id
1 'polypeptide(L)'
;MRLIILTLLLGSYTLAFTQNKIKGEWYLYELFGKKTSMDMYRLERQTKEKRGYKINFIKNKIFIASSFTSSEGDCSPSTLGVYEKINRHYVSFHVDSFSVSGIRCQMNYEKIDADLGKFYIHLSSKGVLYLIKSTGDLDYDKQLAQDAEQINDINSIAKYVFKCNGENISYNPSFKEEVATYVAQVLKLPHYRVCLKFSVGRYTGDVALVKDLETGTYFYVVKDNAAQEEATQKENKYFHFTSEELKK
;
A
#
# COMPACT_ATOMS: atom_id res chain seq x y z
N MET A 1 -44.30 14.94 10.68
CA MET A 1 -43.21 14.80 11.69
C MET A 1 -42.68 13.37 11.93
N ARG A 2 -43.34 12.29 11.47
CA ARG A 2 -42.83 10.91 11.67
C ARG A 2 -41.81 10.42 10.60
N LEU A 3 -41.75 11.06 9.43
CA LEU A 3 -40.85 10.65 8.34
C LEU A 3 -39.39 11.18 8.50
N ILE A 4 -39.19 12.30 9.20
CA ILE A 4 -37.86 12.92 9.39
C ILE A 4 -37.06 12.20 10.48
N ILE A 5 -37.73 11.57 11.45
CA ILE A 5 -37.07 10.87 12.56
C ILE A 5 -36.44 9.55 12.08
N LEU A 6 -37.01 8.90 11.06
CA LEU A 6 -36.53 7.61 10.55
C LEU A 6 -35.24 7.75 9.72
N THR A 7 -35.08 8.84 8.96
CA THR A 7 -33.85 9.12 8.19
C THR A 7 -32.68 9.51 9.08
N LEU A 8 -32.93 10.23 10.18
CA LEU A 8 -31.91 10.56 11.19
C LEU A 8 -31.42 9.33 11.97
N LEU A 9 -32.31 8.37 12.27
CA LEU A 9 -31.93 7.11 12.90
C LEU A 9 -31.09 6.23 11.95
N LEU A 10 -31.48 6.03 10.68
CA LEU A 10 -30.63 5.30 9.72
C LEU A 10 -29.27 5.98 9.45
N GLY A 11 -29.23 7.31 9.45
CA GLY A 11 -27.98 8.08 9.35
C GLY A 11 -27.05 7.86 10.55
N SER A 12 -27.59 7.67 11.76
CA SER A 12 -26.80 7.41 12.96
C SER A 12 -26.28 5.96 13.06
N TYR A 13 -27.04 4.96 12.59
CA TYR A 13 -26.56 3.57 12.54
C TYR A 13 -25.38 3.42 11.58
N THR A 14 -25.43 4.02 10.39
CA THR A 14 -24.31 3.94 9.42
C THR A 14 -23.00 4.58 9.94
N LEU A 15 -23.10 5.56 10.85
CA LEU A 15 -21.94 6.20 11.50
C LEU A 15 -21.29 5.32 12.58
N ALA A 16 -22.06 4.50 13.30
CA ALA A 16 -21.53 3.51 14.24
C ALA A 16 -20.81 2.35 13.51
N PHE A 17 -21.24 2.00 12.30
CA PHE A 17 -20.65 0.89 11.52
C PHE A 17 -19.29 1.18 10.89
N THR A 18 -18.88 2.44 10.72
CA THR A 18 -17.52 2.75 10.20
C THR A 18 -16.44 2.66 11.27
N GLN A 19 -16.77 2.73 12.57
CA GLN A 19 -15.83 2.63 13.70
C GLN A 19 -15.16 1.25 13.86
N ASN A 20 -15.76 0.18 13.32
CA ASN A 20 -15.25 -1.19 13.43
C ASN A 20 -14.55 -1.71 12.16
N LYS A 21 -14.54 -0.92 11.07
CA LYS A 21 -14.16 -1.46 9.76
C LYS A 21 -12.70 -1.89 9.66
N ILE A 22 -11.78 -1.15 10.28
CA ILE A 22 -10.35 -1.47 10.24
C ILE A 22 -9.92 -2.49 11.31
N LYS A 23 -10.74 -2.78 12.32
CA LYS A 23 -10.32 -3.65 13.43
C LYS A 23 -10.05 -5.08 12.98
N GLY A 24 -9.16 -5.75 13.72
CA GLY A 24 -8.80 -7.14 13.51
C GLY A 24 -7.61 -7.33 12.58
N GLU A 25 -7.41 -8.58 12.17
CA GLU A 25 -6.29 -9.00 11.34
C GLU A 25 -6.54 -8.71 9.85
N TRP A 26 -5.46 -8.31 9.19
CA TRP A 26 -5.37 -8.05 7.76
C TRP A 26 -4.03 -8.53 7.22
N TYR A 27 -4.00 -8.94 5.96
CA TYR A 27 -2.82 -9.35 5.22
C TYR A 27 -2.40 -8.27 4.23
N LEU A 28 -1.10 -8.11 4.04
CA LEU A 28 -0.50 -7.09 3.20
C LEU A 28 0.85 -7.55 2.63
N TYR A 29 1.28 -6.91 1.54
CA TYR A 29 2.47 -7.29 0.78
C TYR A 29 3.78 -6.77 1.38
N GLU A 30 3.70 -5.85 2.33
CA GLU A 30 4.85 -5.21 2.97
C GLU A 30 4.63 -5.04 4.48
N LEU A 31 5.71 -5.08 5.27
CA LEU A 31 5.62 -4.84 6.71
C LEU A 31 5.22 -3.37 6.98
N PHE A 32 4.01 -3.18 7.49
CA PHE A 32 3.48 -1.87 7.83
C PHE A 32 4.40 -1.10 8.80
N GLY A 33 4.63 0.18 8.54
CA GLY A 33 5.41 1.05 9.42
C GLY A 33 6.93 0.84 9.39
N LYS A 34 7.45 -0.19 8.69
CA LYS A 34 8.90 -0.33 8.49
C LYS A 34 9.44 0.63 7.43
N LYS A 35 8.66 0.89 6.37
CA LYS A 35 9.01 1.85 5.31
C LYS A 35 8.03 3.01 5.33
N THR A 36 8.53 4.23 5.50
CA THR A 36 7.70 5.45 5.64
C THR A 36 7.33 6.12 4.30
N SER A 37 7.91 5.63 3.19
CA SER A 37 7.78 6.22 1.85
C SER A 37 6.66 5.61 0.99
N MET A 38 5.83 4.71 1.52
CA MET A 38 4.64 4.23 0.83
C MET A 38 3.52 5.27 0.87
N ASP A 39 2.86 5.48 -0.28
CA ASP A 39 1.67 6.32 -0.35
C ASP A 39 0.41 5.54 0.03
N MET A 40 0.43 4.20 -0.12
CA MET A 40 -0.72 3.36 0.15
C MET A 40 -0.34 1.99 0.69
N TYR A 41 -1.13 1.51 1.65
CA TYR A 41 -1.19 0.09 2.01
C TYR A 41 -2.53 -0.51 1.58
N ARG A 42 -2.46 -1.67 0.93
CA ARG A 42 -3.62 -2.49 0.53
C ARG A 42 -3.70 -3.70 1.47
N LEU A 43 -4.84 -3.83 2.16
CA LEU A 43 -5.07 -4.79 3.23
C LEU A 43 -6.24 -5.71 2.87
N GLU A 44 -6.03 -7.02 3.02
CA GLU A 44 -7.04 -8.05 2.75
C GLU A 44 -7.36 -8.89 3.98
N ARG A 45 -8.59 -9.39 4.08
CA ARG A 45 -9.00 -10.26 5.20
C ARG A 45 -8.43 -11.67 5.11
N GLN A 46 -8.01 -12.09 3.92
CA GLN A 46 -7.50 -13.43 3.65
C GLN A 46 -6.35 -13.31 2.66
N THR A 47 -5.46 -14.29 2.69
CA THR A 47 -4.39 -14.45 1.70
C THR A 47 -4.26 -15.91 1.33
N LYS A 48 -3.91 -16.18 0.07
CA LYS A 48 -3.52 -17.52 -0.39
C LYS A 48 -2.03 -17.77 -0.20
N GLU A 49 -1.27 -16.74 0.16
CA GLU A 49 0.17 -16.83 0.38
C GLU A 49 0.48 -17.66 1.62
N LYS A 50 1.50 -18.51 1.53
CA LYS A 50 2.01 -19.29 2.68
C LYS A 50 2.90 -18.46 3.61
N ARG A 51 3.39 -17.32 3.12
CA ARG A 51 4.27 -16.40 3.82
C ARG A 51 3.99 -14.97 3.38
N GLY A 52 4.13 -14.02 4.28
CA GLY A 52 3.90 -12.61 3.97
C GLY A 52 3.86 -11.77 5.22
N TYR A 53 3.14 -10.65 5.17
CA TYR A 53 2.93 -9.79 6.32
C TYR A 53 1.46 -9.71 6.69
N LYS A 54 1.22 -9.53 7.98
CA LYS A 54 -0.09 -9.25 8.54
C LYS A 54 -0.01 -8.09 9.51
N ILE A 55 -1.13 -7.40 9.69
CA ILE A 55 -1.31 -6.37 10.70
C ILE A 55 -2.60 -6.66 11.45
N ASN A 56 -2.53 -6.57 12.77
CA ASN A 56 -3.68 -6.68 13.64
C ASN A 56 -3.92 -5.35 14.34
N PHE A 57 -5.07 -4.73 14.06
CA PHE A 57 -5.52 -3.54 14.77
C PHE A 57 -6.32 -3.96 16.01
N ILE A 58 -5.65 -3.93 17.16
CA ILE A 58 -6.16 -4.41 18.44
C ILE A 58 -7.01 -3.31 19.10
N LYS A 59 -7.87 -3.73 20.04
CA LYS A 59 -8.59 -2.83 20.95
C LYS A 59 -7.57 -1.99 21.73
N ASN A 60 -7.88 -0.72 22.01
CA ASN A 60 -7.01 0.26 22.68
C ASN A 60 -5.92 0.90 21.80
N LYS A 61 -6.22 1.17 20.52
CA LYS A 61 -5.36 2.01 19.66
C LYS A 61 -3.96 1.43 19.40
N ILE A 62 -3.73 0.13 19.59
CA ILE A 62 -2.43 -0.51 19.32
C ILE A 62 -2.55 -1.34 18.04
N PHE A 63 -1.54 -1.25 17.17
CA PHE A 63 -1.38 -2.19 16.07
C PHE A 63 -0.09 -3.00 16.23
N ILE A 64 -0.14 -4.25 15.78
CA ILE A 64 1.03 -5.10 15.63
C ILE A 64 1.06 -5.58 14.19
N ALA A 65 2.11 -5.25 13.46
CA ALA A 65 2.36 -5.83 12.15
C ALA A 65 3.54 -6.80 12.26
N SER A 66 3.44 -7.95 11.62
CA SER A 66 4.47 -8.97 11.66
C SER A 66 4.47 -9.81 10.39
N SER A 67 5.58 -10.48 10.12
CA SER A 67 5.57 -11.55 9.13
C SER A 67 4.76 -12.75 9.64
N PHE A 68 4.12 -13.46 8.73
CA PHE A 68 3.62 -14.81 8.97
C PHE A 68 4.34 -15.79 8.02
N THR A 69 4.56 -17.01 8.50
CA THR A 69 5.18 -18.10 7.75
C THR A 69 4.67 -19.43 8.30
N SER A 70 4.61 -20.46 7.47
CA SER A 70 4.27 -21.83 7.90
C SER A 70 5.43 -22.56 8.57
N SER A 71 6.64 -22.00 8.55
CA SER A 71 7.86 -22.65 9.06
C SER A 71 8.18 -22.19 10.48
N GLU A 72 8.12 -23.11 11.43
CA GLU A 72 8.55 -22.85 12.81
C GLU A 72 10.06 -22.51 12.85
N GLY A 73 10.40 -21.40 13.51
CA GLY A 73 11.79 -20.99 13.76
C GLY A 73 12.38 -19.94 12.81
N ASP A 74 11.65 -19.55 11.76
CA ASP A 74 12.06 -18.48 10.85
C ASP A 74 12.09 -17.10 11.52
N CYS A 75 12.98 -16.24 11.03
CA CYS A 75 13.13 -14.88 11.49
C CYS A 75 11.94 -14.02 11.10
N SER A 76 11.23 -13.56 12.11
CA SER A 76 9.97 -12.86 11.99
C SER A 76 10.14 -11.39 12.37
N PRO A 77 10.27 -10.48 11.38
CA PRO A 77 10.24 -9.06 11.65
C PRO A 77 8.83 -8.61 12.08
N SER A 78 8.77 -7.65 12.99
CA SER A 78 7.54 -7.03 13.44
C SER A 78 7.71 -5.54 13.72
N THR A 79 6.62 -4.79 13.61
CA THR A 79 6.49 -3.41 14.06
C THR A 79 5.34 -3.32 15.05
N LEU A 80 5.54 -2.51 16.08
CA LEU A 80 4.55 -2.18 17.10
C LEU A 80 4.33 -0.67 17.07
N GLY A 81 3.08 -0.27 17.23
CA GLY A 81 2.76 1.15 17.33
C GLY A 81 1.34 1.40 17.78
N VAL A 82 0.98 2.68 17.72
CA VAL A 82 -0.35 3.16 18.06
C VAL A 82 -1.04 3.80 16.87
N TYR A 83 -2.37 3.77 16.89
CA TYR A 83 -3.20 4.41 15.88
C TYR A 83 -4.37 5.16 16.51
N GLU A 84 -4.63 6.36 16.03
CA GLU A 84 -5.71 7.19 16.55
C GLU A 84 -6.73 7.50 15.47
N LYS A 85 -7.99 7.17 15.74
CA LYS A 85 -9.07 7.60 14.87
C LYS A 85 -9.24 9.11 15.01
N ILE A 86 -9.14 9.82 13.89
CA ILE A 86 -9.33 11.26 13.83
C ILE A 86 -10.81 11.56 13.60
N ASN A 87 -11.39 10.97 12.54
CA ASN A 87 -12.81 11.07 12.23
C ASN A 87 -13.26 9.86 11.38
N ARG A 88 -14.43 9.95 10.73
CA ARG A 88 -14.96 8.83 9.91
C ARG A 88 -14.12 8.48 8.68
N HIS A 89 -13.26 9.39 8.23
CA HIS A 89 -12.44 9.26 7.04
C HIS A 89 -10.97 8.97 7.37
N TYR A 90 -10.48 9.41 8.54
CA TYR A 90 -9.04 9.43 8.82
C TYR A 90 -8.64 8.70 10.10
N VAL A 91 -7.44 8.12 10.04
CA VAL A 91 -6.69 7.54 11.15
C VAL A 91 -5.25 8.04 11.08
N SER A 92 -4.62 8.34 12.21
CA SER A 92 -3.17 8.56 12.30
C SER A 92 -2.47 7.32 12.83
N PHE A 93 -1.21 7.13 12.44
CA PHE A 93 -0.37 6.04 12.92
C PHE A 93 0.97 6.56 13.41
N HIS A 94 1.41 6.02 14.53
CA HIS A 94 2.75 6.22 15.06
C HIS A 94 3.38 4.85 15.32
N VAL A 95 4.62 4.64 14.87
CA VAL A 95 5.39 3.40 15.03
C VAL A 95 6.36 3.57 16.18
N ASP A 96 6.18 2.78 17.23
CA ASP A 96 7.02 2.84 18.43
C ASP A 96 8.34 2.11 18.19
N SER A 97 8.26 0.90 17.63
CA SER A 97 9.41 0.00 17.55
C SER A 97 9.35 -1.01 16.42
N PHE A 98 10.53 -1.52 16.09
CA PHE A 98 10.74 -2.67 15.23
C PHE A 98 11.48 -3.75 16.00
N SER A 99 11.15 -5.01 15.72
CA SER A 99 11.89 -6.14 16.28
C SER A 99 11.98 -7.29 15.30
N VAL A 100 12.99 -8.13 15.49
CA VAL A 100 13.12 -9.42 14.80
C VAL A 100 13.18 -10.50 15.86
N SER A 101 12.35 -11.52 15.70
CA SER A 101 12.33 -12.69 16.58
C SER A 101 12.34 -14.00 15.82
N GLY A 102 13.02 -15.02 16.31
CA GLY A 102 13.03 -16.36 15.73
C GLY A 102 14.16 -17.22 16.28
N ILE A 103 14.05 -18.53 16.12
CA ILE A 103 15.07 -19.48 16.61
C ILE A 103 16.38 -19.35 15.80
N ARG A 104 16.25 -18.98 14.52
CA ARG A 104 17.37 -18.89 13.56
C ARG A 104 18.00 -17.50 13.46
N CYS A 105 17.65 -16.56 14.33
CA CYS A 105 18.25 -15.22 14.34
C CYS A 105 18.56 -14.75 15.74
N GLN A 106 19.52 -13.84 15.79
CA GLN A 106 19.69 -12.98 16.93
C GLN A 106 18.47 -12.07 17.06
N MET A 107 17.88 -12.08 18.25
CA MET A 107 16.83 -11.13 18.62
C MET A 107 17.37 -9.72 18.47
N ASN A 108 16.63 -8.87 17.76
CA ASN A 108 16.95 -7.46 17.62
C ASN A 108 15.72 -6.62 17.97
N TYR A 109 15.95 -5.51 18.64
CA TYR A 109 14.95 -4.52 18.98
C TYR A 109 15.49 -3.14 18.65
N GLU A 110 14.69 -2.35 17.95
CA GLU A 110 15.01 -1.00 17.53
C GLU A 110 13.84 -0.08 17.91
N LYS A 111 14.12 0.98 18.67
CA LYS A 111 13.15 2.06 18.88
C LYS A 111 13.11 2.91 17.61
N ILE A 112 11.92 3.03 17.01
CA ILE A 112 11.71 3.78 15.77
C ILE A 112 11.19 5.19 16.08
N ASP A 113 10.14 5.32 16.90
CA ASP A 113 9.53 6.61 17.25
C ASP A 113 9.17 7.47 16.01
N ALA A 114 8.43 6.88 15.07
CA ALA A 114 8.11 7.51 13.79
C ALA A 114 6.61 7.79 13.66
N ASP A 115 6.27 9.07 13.47
CA ASP A 115 4.95 9.47 13.01
C ASP A 115 4.80 9.17 11.51
N LEU A 116 3.88 8.28 11.15
CA LEU A 116 3.56 7.99 9.75
C LEU A 116 2.58 8.99 9.16
N GLY A 117 1.97 9.84 10.00
CA GLY A 117 0.98 10.82 9.64
C GLY A 117 -0.42 10.25 9.53
N LYS A 118 -1.25 10.95 8.76
CA LYS A 118 -2.68 10.66 8.59
C LYS A 118 -2.91 9.81 7.34
N PHE A 119 -3.85 8.89 7.44
CA PHE A 119 -4.29 8.03 6.35
C PHE A 119 -5.80 8.14 6.16
N TYR A 120 -6.22 8.33 4.92
CA TYR A 120 -7.60 8.15 4.49
C TYR A 120 -7.94 6.66 4.46
N ILE A 121 -9.10 6.32 5.02
CA ILE A 121 -9.64 4.96 5.10
C ILE A 121 -10.63 4.76 3.97
N HIS A 122 -10.31 3.85 3.05
CA HIS A 122 -11.23 3.41 2.01
C HIS A 122 -11.44 1.90 2.08
N LEU A 123 -12.68 1.46 2.27
CA LEU A 123 -13.04 0.04 2.22
C LEU A 123 -13.82 -0.21 0.94
N SER A 124 -13.24 -0.98 0.02
CA SER A 124 -13.89 -1.30 -1.25
C SER A 124 -15.09 -2.22 -1.06
N SER A 125 -15.94 -2.29 -2.07
CA SER A 125 -17.06 -3.24 -2.12
C SER A 125 -16.60 -4.70 -2.10
N LYS A 126 -15.36 -4.97 -2.48
CA LYS A 126 -14.73 -6.31 -2.44
C LYS A 126 -14.11 -6.65 -1.08
N GLY A 127 -14.25 -5.76 -0.08
CA GLY A 127 -13.71 -5.98 1.26
C GLY A 127 -12.20 -5.73 1.37
N VAL A 128 -11.59 -5.06 0.39
CA VAL A 128 -10.19 -4.62 0.44
C VAL A 128 -10.14 -3.28 1.15
N LEU A 129 -9.29 -3.19 2.18
CA LEU A 129 -9.04 -1.96 2.91
C LEU A 129 -7.81 -1.26 2.33
N TYR A 130 -7.98 -0.01 1.91
CA TYR A 130 -6.90 0.86 1.48
C TYR A 130 -6.66 1.91 2.56
N LEU A 131 -5.40 2.00 3.02
CA LEU A 131 -4.90 3.09 3.84
C LEU A 131 -4.06 3.98 2.94
N ILE A 132 -4.57 5.16 2.59
CA ILE A 132 -3.93 6.09 1.66
C ILE A 132 -3.38 7.27 2.45
N LYS A 133 -2.08 7.54 2.33
CA LYS A 133 -1.42 8.65 3.02
C LYS A 133 -2.05 9.97 2.58
N SER A 134 -2.48 10.77 3.54
CA SER A 134 -3.34 11.94 3.30
C SER A 134 -2.67 13.24 3.73
N THR A 135 -2.89 14.29 2.94
CA THR A 135 -2.56 15.68 3.29
C THR A 135 -3.70 16.39 4.01
N GLY A 136 -4.88 15.76 4.11
CA GLY A 136 -6.10 16.31 4.71
C GLY A 136 -7.11 16.89 3.72
N ASP A 137 -6.83 16.83 2.42
CA ASP A 137 -7.80 17.21 1.37
C ASP A 137 -8.71 16.01 1.04
N LEU A 138 -9.94 16.08 1.53
CA LEU A 138 -10.91 14.99 1.41
C LEU A 138 -11.30 14.66 -0.03
N ASP A 139 -11.39 15.64 -0.92
CA ASP A 139 -11.82 15.38 -2.29
C ASP A 139 -10.67 14.79 -3.11
N TYR A 140 -9.45 15.25 -2.85
CA TYR A 140 -8.26 14.61 -3.40
C TYR A 140 -8.08 13.16 -2.88
N ASP A 141 -8.27 12.93 -1.58
CA ASP A 141 -8.16 11.60 -0.98
C ASP A 141 -9.22 10.62 -1.55
N LYS A 142 -10.45 11.10 -1.79
CA LYS A 142 -11.48 10.30 -2.47
C LYS A 142 -11.07 9.96 -3.90
N GLN A 143 -10.44 10.89 -4.62
CA GLN A 143 -9.96 10.63 -5.97
C GLN A 143 -8.87 9.55 -5.95
N LEU A 144 -7.90 9.65 -5.04
CA LEU A 144 -6.88 8.62 -4.87
C LEU A 144 -7.49 7.26 -4.49
N ALA A 145 -8.54 7.24 -3.67
CA ALA A 145 -9.25 6.01 -3.34
C ALA A 145 -9.94 5.38 -4.56
N GLN A 146 -10.49 6.17 -5.47
CA GLN A 146 -11.01 5.67 -6.74
C GLN A 146 -9.89 5.13 -7.64
N ASP A 147 -8.76 5.84 -7.71
CA ASP A 147 -7.60 5.41 -8.49
C ASP A 147 -7.01 4.10 -7.91
N ALA A 148 -7.01 3.92 -6.58
CA ALA A 148 -6.54 2.70 -5.90
C ALA A 148 -7.33 1.43 -6.28
N GLU A 149 -8.58 1.55 -6.72
CA GLU A 149 -9.40 0.42 -7.17
C GLU A 149 -8.88 -0.22 -8.46
N GLN A 150 -8.00 0.46 -9.20
CA GLN A 150 -7.26 -0.14 -10.31
C GLN A 150 -6.32 -1.25 -9.83
N ILE A 151 -5.88 -1.19 -8.57
CA ILE A 151 -4.96 -2.14 -7.92
C ILE A 151 -5.78 -3.25 -7.23
N ASN A 152 -6.92 -3.64 -7.80
CA ASN A 152 -7.75 -4.69 -7.20
C ASN A 152 -7.14 -6.08 -7.39
N ASP A 153 -6.51 -6.35 -8.53
CA ASP A 153 -5.83 -7.59 -8.87
C ASP A 153 -4.30 -7.45 -8.70
N ILE A 154 -3.90 -7.20 -7.46
CA ILE A 154 -2.50 -7.02 -7.09
C ILE A 154 -1.63 -8.24 -7.40
N ASN A 155 -2.22 -9.44 -7.43
CA ASN A 155 -1.50 -10.67 -7.75
C ASN A 155 -1.10 -10.73 -9.22
N SER A 156 -1.99 -10.34 -10.14
CA SER A 156 -1.64 -10.25 -11.57
C SER A 156 -0.56 -9.19 -11.80
N ILE A 157 -0.65 -8.04 -11.14
CA ILE A 157 0.39 -7.01 -11.19
C ILE A 157 1.73 -7.58 -10.68
N ALA A 158 1.74 -8.20 -9.50
CA ALA A 158 2.95 -8.80 -8.92
C ALA A 158 3.58 -9.85 -9.85
N LYS A 159 2.77 -10.73 -10.43
CA LYS A 159 3.22 -11.77 -11.36
C LYS A 159 3.84 -11.18 -12.63
N TYR A 160 3.24 -10.12 -13.16
CA TYR A 160 3.78 -9.43 -14.33
C TYR A 160 5.12 -8.77 -14.02
N VAL A 161 5.22 -8.05 -12.89
CA VAL A 161 6.47 -7.45 -12.45
C VAL A 161 7.57 -8.50 -12.25
N PHE A 162 7.24 -9.62 -11.60
CA PHE A 162 8.17 -10.73 -11.41
C PHE A 162 8.66 -11.31 -12.74
N LYS A 163 7.77 -11.47 -13.73
CA LYS A 163 8.13 -11.96 -15.06
C LYS A 163 9.15 -11.04 -15.75
N CYS A 164 9.05 -9.72 -15.55
CA CYS A 164 9.95 -8.74 -16.15
C CYS A 164 11.28 -8.59 -15.40
N ASN A 165 11.24 -8.55 -14.05
CA ASN A 165 12.40 -8.16 -13.22
C ASN A 165 13.08 -9.31 -12.46
N GLY A 166 12.46 -10.49 -12.36
CA GLY A 166 12.92 -11.53 -11.43
C GLY A 166 12.87 -11.10 -9.96
N GLU A 167 13.75 -11.68 -9.13
CA GLU A 167 13.86 -11.39 -7.68
C GLU A 167 14.77 -10.19 -7.37
N ASN A 168 14.58 -9.06 -8.05
CA ASN A 168 15.42 -7.89 -7.85
C ASN A 168 14.63 -6.73 -7.22
N ILE A 169 14.84 -6.51 -5.93
CA ILE A 169 14.13 -5.50 -5.13
C ILE A 169 14.83 -4.16 -5.32
N SER A 170 14.10 -3.16 -5.83
CA SER A 170 14.55 -1.77 -5.68
C SER A 170 13.56 -0.97 -4.85
N TYR A 171 14.08 -0.45 -3.75
CA TYR A 171 13.44 0.53 -2.92
C TYR A 171 14.08 1.88 -3.22
N ASN A 172 13.26 2.89 -3.56
CA ASN A 172 13.75 4.23 -3.79
C ASN A 172 12.86 5.27 -3.08
N PRO A 173 13.39 6.06 -2.15
CA PRO A 173 12.68 7.21 -1.58
C PRO A 173 12.31 8.27 -2.64
N SER A 174 13.19 8.50 -3.64
CA SER A 174 12.99 9.47 -4.74
C SER A 174 12.08 8.94 -5.86
N PHE A 175 11.38 7.83 -5.63
CA PHE A 175 10.62 7.10 -6.65
C PHE A 175 9.59 7.96 -7.38
N LYS A 176 8.94 8.91 -6.70
CA LYS A 176 7.90 9.74 -7.33
C LYS A 176 8.46 10.71 -8.38
N GLU A 177 9.60 11.33 -8.09
CA GLU A 177 10.28 12.27 -9.01
C GLU A 177 10.88 11.53 -10.22
N GLU A 178 11.45 10.35 -9.97
CA GLU A 178 11.99 9.50 -11.04
C GLU A 178 10.87 8.97 -11.95
N VAL A 179 9.74 8.54 -11.38
CA VAL A 179 8.56 8.14 -12.16
C VAL A 179 8.02 9.33 -12.97
N ALA A 180 7.93 10.52 -12.38
CA ALA A 180 7.49 11.72 -13.11
C ALA A 180 8.41 12.02 -14.31
N THR A 181 9.72 11.93 -14.11
CA THR A 181 10.72 12.10 -15.18
C THR A 181 10.55 11.06 -16.28
N TYR A 182 10.40 9.79 -15.90
CA TYR A 182 10.15 8.70 -16.85
C TYR A 182 8.86 8.91 -17.65
N VAL A 183 7.77 9.28 -16.97
CA VAL A 183 6.48 9.53 -17.63
C VAL A 183 6.60 10.68 -18.63
N ALA A 184 7.28 11.77 -18.27
CA ALA A 184 7.46 12.90 -19.17
C ALA A 184 8.34 12.57 -20.38
N GLN A 185 9.43 11.82 -20.19
CA GLN A 185 10.42 11.56 -21.25
C GLN A 185 10.05 10.37 -22.14
N VAL A 186 9.54 9.28 -21.54
CA VAL A 186 9.30 8.00 -22.22
C VAL A 186 7.83 7.85 -22.62
N LEU A 187 6.90 8.03 -21.68
CA LEU A 187 5.46 7.96 -21.98
C LEU A 187 4.94 9.21 -22.70
N LYS A 188 5.62 10.34 -22.53
CA LYS A 188 5.28 11.66 -23.11
C LYS A 188 3.84 12.08 -22.83
N LEU A 189 3.33 11.77 -21.63
CA LEU A 189 1.99 12.18 -21.23
C LEU A 189 1.97 13.69 -20.97
N PRO A 190 1.14 14.48 -21.68
CA PRO A 190 1.11 15.94 -21.54
C PRO A 190 0.51 16.38 -20.19
N HIS A 191 -0.51 15.66 -19.73
CA HIS A 191 -1.18 15.91 -18.45
C HIS A 191 -1.38 14.60 -17.71
N TYR A 192 -0.61 14.37 -16.65
CA TYR A 192 -0.66 13.13 -15.88
C TYR A 192 -0.64 13.37 -14.38
N ARG A 193 -0.96 12.32 -13.64
CA ARG A 193 -0.81 12.26 -12.19
C ARG A 193 -0.11 10.98 -11.77
N VAL A 194 0.99 11.10 -11.02
CA VAL A 194 1.54 9.97 -10.25
C VAL A 194 0.68 9.82 -9.00
N CYS A 195 -0.25 8.87 -9.06
CA CYS A 195 -1.35 8.73 -8.10
C CYS A 195 -0.84 8.13 -6.80
N LEU A 196 -0.26 6.93 -6.86
CA LEU A 196 0.06 6.13 -5.68
C LEU A 196 1.34 5.33 -5.90
N LYS A 197 2.22 5.31 -4.90
CA LYS A 197 3.26 4.30 -4.74
C LYS A 197 2.78 3.17 -3.82
N PHE A 198 2.91 1.92 -4.26
CA PHE A 198 2.51 0.74 -3.50
C PHE A 198 3.47 -0.45 -3.72
N SER A 199 3.52 -1.35 -2.76
CA SER A 199 4.30 -2.59 -2.87
C SER A 199 3.45 -3.73 -3.45
N VAL A 200 4.04 -4.52 -4.35
CA VAL A 200 3.44 -5.73 -4.93
C VAL A 200 4.11 -7.01 -4.43
N GLY A 201 4.87 -6.92 -3.34
CA GLY A 201 5.43 -8.07 -2.66
C GLY A 201 6.89 -7.89 -2.24
N ARG A 202 7.32 -8.83 -1.39
CA ARG A 202 8.67 -8.85 -0.82
C ARG A 202 9.78 -8.90 -1.88
N TYR A 203 9.52 -9.51 -3.03
CA TYR A 203 10.54 -9.83 -4.04
C TYR A 203 10.41 -9.02 -5.34
N THR A 204 9.33 -8.25 -5.49
CA THR A 204 8.93 -7.60 -6.75
C THR A 204 9.03 -6.07 -6.70
N GLY A 205 9.19 -5.48 -5.50
CA GLY A 205 9.49 -4.06 -5.33
C GLY A 205 8.27 -3.13 -5.32
N ASP A 206 8.55 -1.85 -5.56
CA ASP A 206 7.58 -0.76 -5.51
C ASP A 206 7.05 -0.44 -6.92
N VAL A 207 5.75 -0.19 -7.03
CA VAL A 207 5.05 0.17 -8.28
C VAL A 207 4.41 1.53 -8.10
N ALA A 208 4.51 2.38 -9.14
CA ALA A 208 3.73 3.61 -9.24
C ALA A 208 2.51 3.37 -10.11
N LEU A 209 1.35 3.81 -9.63
CA LEU A 209 0.16 4.00 -10.45
C LEU A 209 0.18 5.43 -11.01
N VAL A 210 0.19 5.55 -12.34
CA VAL A 210 0.13 6.81 -13.07
C VAL A 210 -1.15 6.86 -13.87
N LYS A 211 -1.85 8.00 -13.83
CA LYS A 211 -3.05 8.24 -14.62
C LYS A 211 -2.76 9.30 -15.66
N ASP A 212 -3.03 8.98 -16.92
CA ASP A 212 -3.18 9.98 -17.97
C ASP A 212 -4.51 10.70 -17.76
N LEU A 213 -4.46 12.02 -17.58
CA LEU A 213 -5.64 12.82 -17.29
C LEU A 213 -6.44 13.17 -18.55
N GLU A 214 -5.84 13.06 -19.75
CA GLU A 214 -6.56 13.28 -21.01
C GLU A 214 -7.40 12.08 -21.39
N THR A 215 -6.80 10.89 -21.35
CA THR A 215 -7.47 9.64 -21.79
C THR A 215 -8.13 8.87 -20.65
N GLY A 216 -7.75 9.14 -19.40
CA GLY A 216 -8.16 8.36 -18.24
C GLY A 216 -7.43 7.01 -18.10
N THR A 217 -6.45 6.73 -18.95
CA THR A 217 -5.69 5.47 -18.94
C THR A 217 -4.76 5.39 -17.74
N TYR A 218 -4.65 4.19 -17.16
CA TYR A 218 -3.71 3.93 -16.07
C TYR A 218 -2.50 3.13 -16.54
N PHE A 219 -1.34 3.55 -16.06
CA PHE A 219 -0.05 2.91 -16.27
C PHE A 219 0.53 2.49 -14.92
N TYR A 220 1.06 1.27 -14.87
CA TYR A 220 1.89 0.78 -13.78
C TYR A 220 3.34 1.01 -14.18
N VAL A 221 4.06 1.87 -13.47
CA VAL A 221 5.46 2.19 -13.73
C VAL A 221 6.33 1.53 -12.67
N VAL A 222 7.35 0.82 -13.12
CA VAL A 222 8.18 -0.05 -12.27
C VAL A 222 9.64 0.19 -12.62
N LYS A 223 10.48 0.24 -11.59
CA LYS A 223 11.92 0.35 -11.79
C LYS A 223 12.46 -0.95 -12.38
N ASP A 224 13.19 -0.85 -13.49
CA ASP A 224 13.88 -1.96 -14.14
C ASP A 224 15.24 -2.15 -13.45
N ASN A 225 15.41 -3.26 -12.76
CA ASN A 225 16.65 -3.58 -12.05
C ASN A 225 17.54 -4.54 -12.85
N ALA A 226 17.02 -5.20 -13.90
CA ALA A 226 17.82 -6.05 -14.78
C ALA A 226 18.75 -5.22 -15.67
N ALA A 227 18.37 -3.97 -15.96
CA ALA A 227 19.21 -3.01 -16.68
C ALA A 227 20.42 -2.48 -15.90
N GLN A 228 20.63 -2.86 -14.62
CA GLN A 228 21.79 -2.42 -13.83
C GLN A 228 22.99 -3.38 -13.88
N GLU A 229 22.78 -4.69 -14.07
CA GLU A 229 23.88 -5.67 -14.12
C GLU A 229 24.58 -5.68 -15.49
N GLU A 230 23.85 -5.30 -16.54
CA GLU A 230 24.37 -5.06 -17.88
C GLU A 230 23.94 -3.68 -18.35
N ALA A 231 24.77 -2.66 -18.16
CA ALA A 231 25.16 -1.75 -19.23
C ALA A 231 25.81 -0.47 -18.70
N THR A 232 27.00 -0.23 -19.23
CA THR A 232 27.56 1.10 -19.52
C THR A 232 26.62 2.01 -20.35
N GLN A 233 25.46 1.58 -20.84
CA GLN A 233 24.53 2.35 -21.71
C GLN A 233 23.07 1.79 -21.80
N LYS A 234 22.30 1.63 -20.71
CA LYS A 234 20.83 1.51 -20.82
C LYS A 234 20.14 2.74 -20.23
N GLU A 235 19.64 3.60 -21.11
CA GLU A 235 19.09 4.93 -20.78
C GLU A 235 17.78 4.90 -19.95
N ASN A 236 17.05 3.78 -19.87
CA ASN A 236 15.75 3.75 -19.18
C ASN A 236 15.77 2.80 -17.98
N LYS A 237 15.85 3.37 -16.78
CA LYS A 237 15.81 2.65 -15.48
C LYS A 237 14.43 2.11 -15.09
N TYR A 238 13.44 2.20 -15.98
CA TYR A 238 12.03 1.93 -15.69
C TYR A 238 11.33 1.32 -16.91
N PHE A 239 10.32 0.49 -16.65
CA PHE A 239 9.35 0.01 -17.64
C PHE A 239 7.93 0.32 -17.16
N HIS A 240 6.95 0.20 -18.06
CA HIS A 240 5.54 0.36 -17.74
C HIS A 240 4.67 -0.69 -18.43
N PHE A 241 3.45 -0.83 -17.92
CA PHE A 241 2.40 -1.65 -18.52
C PHE A 241 1.01 -1.14 -18.08
N THR A 242 -0.03 -1.62 -18.74
CA THR A 242 -1.44 -1.28 -18.50
C THR A 242 -2.22 -2.49 -17.98
N SER A 243 -3.45 -2.26 -17.52
CA SER A 243 -4.35 -3.34 -17.11
C SER A 243 -4.72 -4.30 -18.26
N GLU A 244 -4.70 -3.83 -19.52
CA GLU A 244 -4.96 -4.69 -20.68
C GLU A 244 -3.82 -5.68 -20.95
N GLU A 245 -2.58 -5.31 -20.62
CA GLU A 245 -1.43 -6.21 -20.75
C GLU A 245 -1.40 -7.28 -19.66
N LEU A 246 -2.06 -7.05 -18.51
CA LEU A 246 -2.21 -8.06 -17.45
C LEU A 246 -3.15 -9.21 -17.84
N LYS A 247 -4.00 -9.02 -18.85
CA LYS A 247 -4.95 -10.03 -19.34
C LYS A 247 -4.33 -10.99 -20.36
N LYS A 248 -3.12 -10.72 -20.83
CA LYS A 248 -2.39 -11.51 -21.84
C LYS A 248 -1.51 -12.56 -21.18
#